data_AF-A0A7V5FNG8-F1
#
_entry.id   AF-A0A7V5FNG8-F1
#
_cell.length_a   1.000
_cell.length_b   1.000
_cell.length_c   1.000
_cell.angle_alpha   90.00
_cell.angle_beta   90.00
_cell.angle_gamma   90.00
#
_symmetry.space_group_name_H-M   'P 1'
#
loop_
_entity.id
_entity.type
_entity.pdbx_description
1 polymer ?
#
loop_
_entity_poly.entity_id
_entity_poly.type
_entity_poly.pdbx_seq_one_letter_code
_entity_poly.pdbx_strand_id
1 'polypeptide(L)'
;MSFKAKTLTKSLNIFHAACSPCNNCDIEILDSLTPRYDLERFGIQLVGSIRHADVLLVTGSVNKKVVHRIKRLYEQAPKPILVVAVGGCAC
;
A
#
# COMPACT_ATOMS: atom_id res chain seq x y z
N MET A 1 -6.62 18.12 13.91
CA MET A 1 -6.06 17.48 12.70
C MET A 1 -6.02 18.50 11.57
N SER A 2 -4.86 18.67 10.92
CA SER A 2 -4.68 19.54 9.76
C SER A 2 -5.65 19.16 8.63
N PHE A 3 -6.16 20.13 7.86
CA PHE A 3 -7.09 19.92 6.75
C PHE A 3 -6.62 18.82 5.79
N LYS A 4 -5.31 18.76 5.51
CA LYS A 4 -4.67 17.72 4.68
C LYS A 4 -4.83 16.29 5.23
N ALA A 5 -4.82 16.11 6.55
CA ALA A 5 -4.99 14.80 7.17
C ALA A 5 -6.46 14.32 7.13
N LYS A 6 -7.42 15.25 7.17
CA LYS A 6 -8.85 14.93 7.03
C LYS A 6 -9.25 14.56 5.60
N THR A 7 -8.55 15.06 4.58
CA THR A 7 -8.81 14.67 3.18
C THR A 7 -8.35 13.24 2.89
N LEU A 8 -7.28 12.77 3.54
CA LEU A 8 -6.76 11.41 3.39
C LEU A 8 -7.65 10.33 4.05
N THR A 9 -8.74 10.69 4.73
CA THR A 9 -9.63 9.69 5.34
C THR A 9 -10.81 9.30 4.45
N LYS A 10 -11.03 9.97 3.31
CA LYS A 10 -12.21 9.74 2.45
C LYS A 10 -11.90 9.15 1.07
N SER A 11 -10.70 9.35 0.58
CA SER A 11 -10.24 8.82 -0.71
C SER A 11 -8.77 8.45 -0.55
N LEU A 12 -8.46 7.16 -0.68
CA LEU A 12 -7.13 6.62 -0.46
C LEU A 12 -6.67 5.83 -1.69
N ASN A 13 -5.63 6.32 -2.34
CA ASN A 13 -4.97 5.57 -3.38
C ASN A 13 -3.91 4.66 -2.77
N ILE A 14 -4.10 3.35 -2.87
CA ILE A 14 -3.17 2.34 -2.36
C ILE A 14 -2.23 1.87 -3.48
N PHE A 15 -0.94 1.75 -3.17
CA PHE A 15 0.04 1.11 -4.03
C PHE A 15 0.63 -0.09 -3.30
N HIS A 16 0.58 -1.25 -3.95
CA HIS A 16 1.11 -2.50 -3.41
C HIS A 16 2.55 -2.73 -3.84
N ALA A 17 3.43 -3.00 -2.87
CA ALA A 17 4.83 -3.32 -3.08
C ALA A 17 5.17 -4.70 -2.51
N ALA A 18 5.19 -5.69 -3.39
CA ALA A 18 5.62 -7.06 -3.08
C ALA A 18 7.12 -7.14 -2.75
N CYS A 19 7.44 -7.45 -1.49
CA CYS A 19 8.80 -7.59 -0.99
C CYS A 19 9.12 -9.05 -0.65
N SER A 20 9.49 -9.83 -1.66
CA SER A 20 9.72 -11.29 -1.49
C SER A 20 8.55 -11.99 -0.77
N PRO A 21 7.31 -11.86 -1.28
CA PRO A 21 6.14 -12.50 -0.67
C PRO A 21 6.06 -13.99 -1.04
N CYS A 22 5.27 -14.75 -0.28
CA CYS A 22 4.79 -16.09 -0.66
C CYS A 22 3.44 -16.04 -1.40
N ASN A 23 3.06 -14.87 -1.93
CA ASN A 23 1.78 -14.55 -2.58
C ASN A 23 0.53 -14.57 -1.70
N ASN A 24 0.58 -15.09 -0.47
CA ASN A 24 -0.63 -15.21 0.35
C ASN A 24 -1.25 -13.84 0.70
N CYS A 25 -0.46 -12.93 1.26
CA CYS A 25 -0.93 -11.57 1.57
C CYS A 25 -1.30 -10.77 0.31
N ASP A 26 -0.73 -11.09 -0.85
CA ASP A 26 -1.02 -10.39 -2.10
C ASP A 26 -2.40 -10.80 -2.64
N ILE A 27 -2.73 -12.09 -2.55
CA ILE A 27 -4.07 -12.60 -2.89
C ILE A 27 -5.12 -11.99 -1.98
N GLU A 28 -4.87 -11.88 -0.68
CA GLU A 28 -5.81 -11.25 0.26
C GLU A 28 -6.06 -9.76 -0.04
N ILE A 29 -5.02 -9.03 -0.48
CA ILE A 29 -5.18 -7.64 -0.94
C ILE A 29 -6.06 -7.59 -2.20
N LEU A 30 -5.87 -8.51 -3.14
CA LEU A 30 -6.71 -8.61 -4.33
C LEU A 30 -8.15 -9.01 -3.98
N ASP A 31 -8.34 -9.99 -3.10
CA ASP A 31 -9.66 -10.45 -2.67
C ASP A 31 -10.44 -9.33 -1.99
N SER A 32 -9.75 -8.48 -1.22
CA SER A 32 -10.34 -7.29 -0.61
C SER A 32 -10.90 -6.28 -1.63
N LEU A 33 -10.38 -6.27 -2.87
CA LEU A 33 -10.88 -5.43 -3.97
C LEU A 33 -12.04 -6.10 -4.74
N THR A 34 -12.32 -7.39 -4.51
CA THR A 34 -13.42 -8.08 -5.18
C THR A 34 -14.78 -7.68 -4.60
N PRO A 35 -15.90 -7.94 -5.31
CA PRO A 35 -17.24 -7.55 -4.86
C PRO A 35 -17.66 -8.10 -3.49
N ARG A 36 -16.97 -9.14 -2.98
CA ARG A 36 -17.28 -9.71 -1.67
C ARG A 36 -16.95 -8.75 -0.53
N TYR A 37 -15.83 -8.03 -0.63
CA TYR A 37 -15.35 -7.11 0.40
C TYR A 37 -15.43 -5.65 -0.04
N ASP A 38 -15.30 -5.38 -1.34
CA ASP A 38 -15.53 -4.09 -1.99
C ASP A 38 -14.90 -2.89 -1.26
N LEU A 39 -13.56 -2.89 -1.18
CA LEU A 39 -12.81 -1.75 -0.62
C LEU A 39 -13.08 -0.42 -1.34
N GLU A 40 -13.49 -0.45 -2.61
CA GLU A 40 -13.76 0.76 -3.39
C GLU A 40 -14.92 1.58 -2.79
N ARG A 41 -15.87 0.94 -2.10
CA ARG A 41 -16.94 1.63 -1.36
C ARG A 41 -16.44 2.61 -0.30
N PHE A 42 -15.26 2.35 0.26
CA PHE A 42 -14.61 3.24 1.23
C PHE A 42 -13.72 4.30 0.57
N GLY A 43 -13.72 4.39 -0.77
CA GLY A 43 -12.85 5.27 -1.53
C GLY A 43 -11.41 4.78 -1.60
N ILE A 44 -11.16 3.48 -1.38
CA ILE A 44 -9.83 2.86 -1.46
C ILE A 44 -9.67 2.24 -2.84
N GLN A 45 -8.68 2.70 -3.61
CA GLN A 45 -8.44 2.21 -4.98
C GLN A 45 -6.98 1.86 -5.21
N LEU A 46 -6.74 0.76 -5.94
CA LEU A 46 -5.40 0.31 -6.31
C LEU A 46 -4.87 1.11 -7.51
N VAL A 47 -3.76 1.81 -7.31
CA VAL A 47 -3.10 2.58 -8.36
C VAL A 47 -1.84 1.89 -8.88
N GLY A 48 -1.58 2.03 -10.18
CA GLY A 48 -0.42 1.42 -10.83
C GLY A 48 0.92 2.14 -10.63
N SER A 49 0.92 3.34 -10.03
CA SER A 49 2.13 4.14 -9.83
C SER A 49 2.17 4.73 -8.43
N ILE A 50 3.32 4.56 -7.76
CA ILE A 50 3.59 5.11 -6.43
C ILE A 50 3.47 6.64 -6.37
N ARG A 51 3.59 7.34 -7.51
CA ARG A 51 3.46 8.80 -7.59
C ARG A 51 2.02 9.30 -7.39
N HIS A 52 1.04 8.41 -7.54
CA HIS A 52 -0.37 8.69 -7.30
C HIS A 52 -0.88 8.09 -5.99
N ALA A 53 0.00 7.46 -5.20
CA ALA A 53 -0.38 6.73 -4.02
C ALA A 53 -0.35 7.61 -2.77
N ASP A 54 -1.36 7.45 -1.95
CA ASP A 54 -1.48 8.03 -0.61
C ASP A 54 -1.04 7.02 0.47
N VAL A 55 -1.06 5.72 0.13
CA VAL A 55 -0.71 4.60 1.01
C VAL A 55 0.19 3.61 0.28
N LEU A 56 1.31 3.24 0.90
CA LEU A 56 2.19 2.17 0.48
C LEU A 56 1.90 0.91 1.30
N LEU A 57 1.35 -0.11 0.65
CA LEU A 57 1.17 -1.45 1.22
C LEU A 57 2.43 -2.28 0.97
N VAL A 58 3.06 -2.76 2.04
CA VAL A 58 4.25 -3.61 1.96
C VAL A 58 3.90 -5.02 2.39
N THR A 59 4.08 -5.99 1.49
CA THR A 59 3.89 -7.42 1.78
C THR A 59 5.21 -8.17 1.71
N GLY A 60 5.32 -9.26 2.47
CA GLY A 60 6.49 -10.14 2.43
C GLY A 60 7.68 -9.62 3.24
N SER A 61 8.77 -10.39 3.23
CA SER A 61 9.97 -10.10 4.01
C SER A 61 10.94 -9.17 3.28
N VAL A 62 11.23 -8.01 3.88
CA VAL A 62 12.19 -7.04 3.33
C VAL A 62 13.62 -7.54 3.54
N ASN A 63 14.16 -8.22 2.54
CA ASN A 63 15.55 -8.67 2.54
C ASN A 63 16.54 -7.59 2.02
N LYS A 64 17.84 -7.88 2.14
CA LYS A 64 18.94 -7.00 1.67
C LYS A 64 18.86 -6.63 0.19
N LYS A 65 18.28 -7.48 -0.67
CA LYS A 65 18.13 -7.21 -2.11
C LYS A 65 16.95 -6.28 -2.41
N VAL A 66 15.92 -6.27 -1.56
CA VAL A 66 14.69 -5.50 -1.78
C VAL A 66 14.72 -4.15 -1.07
N VAL A 67 15.45 -4.01 0.04
CA VAL A 67 15.47 -2.80 0.88
C VAL A 67 15.72 -1.51 0.08
N HIS A 68 16.65 -1.54 -0.88
CA HIS A 68 16.98 -0.36 -1.69
C HIS A 68 15.84 0.02 -2.65
N ARG A 69 15.06 -0.95 -3.14
CA ARG A 69 13.92 -0.70 -4.02
C ARG A 69 12.76 -0.09 -3.25
N ILE A 70 12.46 -0.61 -2.06
CA ILE A 70 11.42 -0.05 -1.17
C ILE A 70 11.74 1.39 -0.77
N LYS A 71 12.99 1.67 -0.39
CA LYS A 71 13.42 3.04 -0.05
C LYS A 71 13.22 4.00 -1.23
N ARG A 72 13.59 3.59 -2.44
CA ARG A 72 13.36 4.39 -3.66
C ARG A 72 11.87 4.61 -3.94
N LEU A 73 11.02 3.60 -3.74
CA LEU A 73 9.58 3.76 -3.90
C LEU A 73 9.02 4.79 -2.90
N TYR A 74 9.41 4.68 -1.63
CA TYR A 74 9.01 5.63 -0.60
C TYR A 74 9.49 7.06 -0.91
N GLU A 75 10.70 7.22 -1.44
CA GLU A 75 11.24 8.52 -1.86
C GLU A 75 10.48 9.13 -3.06
N GLN A 76 9.95 8.30 -3.96
CA GLN A 76 9.20 8.73 -5.13
C GLN A 76 7.73 9.07 -4.85
N ALA A 77 7.24 8.71 -3.66
CA ALA A 77 5.86 8.96 -3.26
C ALA A 77 5.58 10.43 -2.94
N PRO A 78 4.38 10.95 -3.27
CA PRO A 78 3.94 12.27 -2.80
C PRO A 78 3.81 12.27 -1.28
N LYS A 79 4.24 13.35 -0.61
CA LYS A 79 4.13 13.49 0.85
C LYS A 79 2.91 14.35 1.22
N PRO A 80 2.08 13.91 2.19
CA PRO A 80 2.29 12.78 3.10
C PRO A 80 1.85 11.42 2.53
N ILE A 81 2.63 10.36 2.81
CA ILE A 81 2.29 8.97 2.48
C ILE A 81 2.23 8.13 3.76
N LEU A 82 1.22 7.26 3.86
CA LEU A 82 1.10 6.27 4.92
C LEU A 82 1.76 4.95 4.49
N VAL A 83 2.39 4.24 5.42
CA VAL A 83 2.99 2.92 5.16
C VAL A 83 2.29 1.89 6.01
N VAL A 84 1.80 0.84 5.39
CA VAL A 84 1.12 -0.27 6.07
C VAL A 84 1.88 -1.56 5.77
N ALA A 85 2.40 -2.18 6.82
CA ALA A 85 2.95 -3.53 6.75
C ALA A 85 1.81 -4.54 6.79
N VAL A 86 1.77 -5.45 5.81
CA VAL A 86 0.71 -6.45 5.67
C VAL A 86 1.30 -7.85 5.85
N GLY A 87 0.78 -8.54 6.87
CA GLY A 87 1.19 -9.89 7.24
C GLY A 87 2.39 -9.94 8.19
N GLY A 88 2.57 -11.09 8.86
CA GLY A 88 3.60 -11.27 9.88
C GLY A 88 5.04 -11.26 9.35
N CYS A 89 5.25 -11.43 8.04
CA CYS A 89 6.58 -11.35 7.44
C CYS A 89 7.07 -9.90 7.24
N ALA A 90 6.15 -8.94 7.19
CA ALA A 90 6.45 -7.52 6.95
C ALA A 90 6.61 -6.72 8.27
N CYS A 91 6.03 -7.22 9.36
CA CYS A 91 6.16 -6.69 10.73
C CYS A 91 7.44 -7.22 11.41
#